data_AF-A0A0J8R7T2-F1
#
_entry.id   AF-A0A0J8R7T2-F1
#
_cell.length_a   1.000
_cell.length_b   1.000
_cell.length_c   1.000
_cell.angle_alpha   90.00
_cell.angle_beta   90.00
_cell.angle_gamma   90.00
#
_symmetry.space_group_name_H-M   'P 1'
#
loop_
_entity.id
_entity.type
_entity.pdbx_description
1 polymer ?
#
loop_
_entity_poly.entity_id
_entity_poly.type
_entity_poly.pdbx_seq_one_letter_code
_entity_poly.pdbx_strand_id
1 'polypeptide(L)'
;MTGTHVGPHSGDLVRLPLVYLYGGVWMDVGTFLFKSLDTLLESTPQGPTTGWDGPEFFENKALILDGVRDVYWAQILTNWDGRKQFELLSTFREGASPDDEQYQEADAFVKSVLEMCSILKASHGLFVHGREYLATIWGQPENCDADRKPGTFAAYLRWASEHFEQSREVPLTTMTIVKDALLVGGITDGIGETHPDRALDL
;
A
#
# COMPACT_ATOMS: atom_id res chain seq x y z
N MET A 1 -10.69 -17.26 14.43
CA MET A 1 -10.11 -17.70 13.14
C MET A 1 -8.68 -18.17 13.40
N THR A 2 -8.22 -19.21 12.71
CA THR A 2 -6.84 -19.75 12.81
C THR A 2 -6.19 -19.78 11.42
N GLY A 3 -4.87 -19.62 11.32
CA GLY A 3 -4.13 -19.70 10.05
C GLY A 3 -3.33 -18.44 9.71
N THR A 4 -2.60 -18.46 8.59
CA THR A 4 -1.65 -17.42 8.16
C THR A 4 -2.31 -16.10 7.74
N HIS A 5 -3.62 -16.10 7.45
CA HIS A 5 -4.36 -14.93 6.96
C HIS A 5 -5.22 -14.26 8.04
N VAL A 6 -5.16 -14.70 9.29
CA VAL A 6 -5.97 -14.14 10.38
C VAL A 6 -5.66 -12.66 10.63
N GLY A 7 -4.39 -12.29 10.60
CA GLY A 7 -3.95 -10.89 10.77
C GLY A 7 -4.52 -9.97 9.69
N PRO A 8 -4.25 -10.24 8.39
CA PRO A 8 -4.80 -9.47 7.29
C PRO A 8 -6.33 -9.30 7.34
N HIS A 9 -7.08 -10.41 7.53
CA HIS A 9 -8.54 -10.35 7.61
C HIS A 9 -9.04 -9.55 8.82
N SER A 10 -8.33 -9.62 9.94
CA SER A 10 -8.67 -8.81 11.11
C SER A 10 -8.44 -7.32 10.83
N GLY A 11 -7.35 -6.98 10.12
CA GLY A 11 -7.10 -5.62 9.61
C GLY A 11 -8.21 -5.10 8.68
N ASP A 12 -8.72 -5.95 7.79
CA ASP A 12 -9.85 -5.62 6.90
C ASP A 12 -11.12 -5.25 7.68
N LEU A 13 -11.40 -5.96 8.77
CA LEU A 13 -12.60 -5.73 9.58
C LEU A 13 -12.50 -4.48 10.45
N VAL A 14 -11.31 -4.12 10.94
CA VAL A 14 -11.17 -3.01 11.90
C VAL A 14 -10.81 -1.67 11.25
N ARG A 15 -10.26 -1.66 10.03
CA ARG A 15 -9.79 -0.42 9.38
C ARG A 15 -10.88 0.64 9.27
N LEU A 16 -12.08 0.26 8.82
CA LEU A 16 -13.17 1.19 8.57
C LEU A 16 -13.76 1.73 9.89
N PRO A 17 -14.10 0.88 10.90
CA PRO A 17 -14.53 1.38 12.21
C PRO A 17 -13.51 2.32 12.86
N LEU A 18 -12.21 2.03 12.77
CA LEU A 18 -11.17 2.87 13.39
C LEU A 18 -11.07 4.24 12.72
N VAL A 19 -11.05 4.30 11.38
CA VAL A 19 -11.06 5.59 10.66
C VAL A 19 -12.37 6.35 10.90
N TYR A 20 -13.50 5.65 11.01
CA TYR A 20 -14.79 6.29 11.31
C TYR A 20 -14.82 6.94 12.69
N LEU A 21 -14.35 6.24 13.73
CA LEU A 21 -14.39 6.72 15.12
C LEU A 21 -13.35 7.79 15.42
N TYR A 22 -12.16 7.70 14.83
CA TYR A 22 -11.01 8.52 15.20
C TYR A 22 -10.53 9.46 14.09
N GLY A 23 -11.07 9.34 12.88
CA GLY A 23 -10.53 10.02 11.71
C GLY A 23 -9.13 9.54 11.34
N GLY A 24 -8.46 10.28 10.46
CA GLY A 24 -7.08 10.01 10.06
C GLY A 24 -6.97 9.03 8.89
N VAL A 25 -5.82 8.35 8.80
CA VAL A 25 -5.42 7.55 7.63
C VAL A 25 -5.05 6.14 8.08
N TRP A 26 -5.67 5.15 7.43
CA TRP A 26 -5.25 3.75 7.54
C TRP A 26 -4.33 3.41 6.38
N MET A 27 -3.15 2.86 6.67
CA MET A 27 -2.18 2.44 5.67
C MET A 27 -1.63 1.07 6.03
N ASP A 28 -1.60 0.15 5.06
CA ASP A 28 -1.03 -1.18 5.29
C ASP A 28 0.46 -1.09 5.58
N VAL A 29 0.97 -1.99 6.43
CA VAL A 29 2.42 -2.19 6.60
C VAL A 29 3.08 -2.58 5.28
N GLY A 30 4.34 -2.14 5.07
CA GLY A 30 5.05 -2.35 3.81
C GLY A 30 4.63 -1.42 2.67
N THR A 31 4.11 -0.24 3.01
CA THR A 31 3.77 0.83 2.08
C THR A 31 4.80 1.94 2.17
N PHE A 32 5.30 2.40 1.03
CA PHE A 32 6.15 3.59 0.91
C PHE A 32 5.34 4.69 0.22
N LEU A 33 5.38 5.90 0.77
CA LEU A 33 4.70 7.06 0.22
C LEU A 33 5.72 7.95 -0.48
N PHE A 34 5.53 8.28 -1.75
CA PHE A 34 6.44 9.15 -2.51
C PHE A 34 5.80 10.48 -2.93
N LYS A 35 4.53 10.66 -2.58
CA LYS A 35 3.77 11.89 -2.78
C LYS A 35 2.97 12.18 -1.53
N SER A 36 3.02 13.42 -1.03
CA SER A 36 2.34 13.77 0.22
C SER A 36 0.82 13.48 0.15
N LEU A 37 0.26 13.05 1.28
CA LEU A 37 -1.19 12.84 1.39
C LEU A 37 -1.95 14.16 1.23
N ASP A 38 -1.39 15.28 1.67
CA ASP A 38 -2.01 16.60 1.48
C ASP A 38 -2.17 16.91 0.00
N THR A 39 -1.13 16.76 -0.82
CA THR A 39 -1.22 16.98 -2.27
C THR A 39 -2.17 15.99 -2.95
N LEU A 40 -2.20 14.74 -2.51
CA LEU A 40 -3.15 13.75 -3.04
C LEU A 40 -4.60 14.14 -2.70
N LEU A 41 -4.86 14.57 -1.46
CA LEU A 41 -6.19 14.87 -0.96
C LEU A 41 -6.69 16.27 -1.34
N GLU A 42 -5.82 17.22 -1.68
CA GLU A 42 -6.22 18.51 -2.26
C GLU A 42 -7.09 18.35 -3.52
N SER A 43 -6.89 17.25 -4.26
CA SER A 43 -7.69 16.91 -5.43
C SER A 43 -9.06 16.32 -5.08
N THR A 44 -9.31 15.93 -3.83
CA THR A 44 -10.57 15.29 -3.43
C THR A 44 -11.66 16.30 -3.12
N PRO A 45 -12.88 16.13 -3.64
CA PRO A 45 -14.00 16.99 -3.26
C PRO A 45 -14.39 16.76 -1.80
N GLN A 46 -14.61 17.84 -1.02
CA GLN A 46 -15.04 17.74 0.38
C GLN A 46 -16.41 17.02 0.53
N GLY A 47 -16.56 16.22 1.59
CA GLY A 47 -17.72 15.35 1.85
C GLY A 47 -18.84 16.00 2.69
N PRO A 48 -20.05 15.38 2.74
CA PRO A 48 -21.17 15.87 3.55
C PRO A 48 -21.01 15.54 5.05
N THR A 49 -21.44 16.46 5.91
CA THR A 49 -21.32 16.37 7.37
C THR A 49 -22.36 15.46 8.05
N THR A 50 -23.35 14.93 7.32
CA THR A 50 -24.41 14.03 7.83
C THR A 50 -25.00 13.16 6.72
N GLY A 51 -25.39 11.92 7.01
CA GLY A 51 -26.05 11.02 6.06
C GLY A 51 -25.08 10.23 5.18
N TRP A 52 -24.26 9.36 5.78
CA TRP A 52 -23.26 8.55 5.07
C TRP A 52 -23.90 7.63 4.02
N ASP A 53 -23.63 7.91 2.75
CA ASP A 53 -23.87 7.03 1.61
C ASP A 53 -22.51 6.56 1.08
N GLY A 54 -22.13 5.33 1.45
CA GLY A 54 -20.85 4.76 1.05
C GLY A 54 -20.68 4.69 -0.48
N PRO A 55 -21.63 4.13 -1.24
CA PRO A 55 -21.61 4.15 -2.70
C PRO A 55 -21.43 5.54 -3.31
N GLU A 56 -22.23 6.54 -2.91
CA GLU A 56 -22.11 7.91 -3.42
C GLU A 56 -20.74 8.51 -3.09
N PHE A 57 -20.23 8.26 -1.89
CA PHE A 57 -18.89 8.69 -1.47
C PHE A 57 -17.80 8.07 -2.36
N PHE A 58 -17.86 6.76 -2.63
CA PHE A 58 -16.89 6.10 -3.49
C PHE A 58 -16.93 6.61 -4.94
N GLU A 59 -18.12 6.94 -5.45
CA GLU A 59 -18.28 7.43 -6.83
C GLU A 59 -17.78 8.87 -7.00
N ASN A 60 -18.02 9.73 -6.00
CA ASN A 60 -17.86 11.19 -6.15
C ASN A 60 -16.79 11.82 -5.26
N LYS A 61 -16.29 11.11 -4.24
CA LYS A 61 -15.46 11.68 -3.16
C LYS A 61 -14.19 10.87 -2.87
N ALA A 62 -14.12 9.61 -3.27
CA ALA A 62 -12.92 8.80 -3.09
C ALA A 62 -11.85 9.16 -4.13
N LEU A 63 -10.61 9.39 -3.65
CA LEU A 63 -9.44 9.36 -4.53
C LEU A 63 -9.14 7.91 -4.90
N ILE A 64 -9.23 7.59 -6.18
CA ILE A 64 -8.85 6.28 -6.71
C ILE A 64 -7.56 6.46 -7.50
N LEU A 65 -6.50 5.82 -7.01
CA LEU A 65 -5.22 5.75 -7.69
C LEU A 65 -5.23 4.61 -8.72
N ASP A 66 -4.55 4.82 -9.85
CA ASP A 66 -4.29 3.74 -10.81
C ASP A 66 -3.39 2.68 -10.16
N GLY A 67 -3.95 1.51 -9.86
CA GLY A 67 -3.21 0.44 -9.18
C GLY A 67 -1.95 0.00 -9.94
N VAL A 68 -1.94 0.04 -11.27
CA VAL A 68 -0.77 -0.39 -12.06
C VAL A 68 0.36 0.61 -11.95
N ARG A 69 0.05 1.89 -12.20
CA ARG A 69 1.05 2.96 -12.27
C ARG A 69 1.39 3.52 -10.89
N ASP A 70 0.38 3.84 -10.11
CA ASP A 70 0.53 4.61 -8.88
C ASP A 70 0.84 3.74 -7.66
N VAL A 71 0.69 2.40 -7.75
CA VAL A 71 0.85 1.47 -6.63
C VAL A 71 1.79 0.30 -6.93
N TYR A 72 1.60 -0.39 -8.06
CA TYR A 72 2.26 -1.67 -8.37
C TYR A 72 3.34 -1.60 -9.47
N TRP A 73 3.89 -0.42 -9.75
CA TRP A 73 4.83 -0.25 -10.85
C TRP A 73 6.10 -1.11 -10.70
N ALA A 74 6.62 -1.23 -9.47
CA ALA A 74 7.75 -2.11 -9.16
C ALA A 74 7.48 -3.57 -9.55
N GLN A 75 6.26 -4.06 -9.31
CA GLN A 75 5.86 -5.42 -9.67
C GLN A 75 5.71 -5.57 -11.19
N ILE A 76 5.20 -4.56 -11.89
CA ILE A 76 5.11 -4.59 -13.35
C ILE A 76 6.50 -4.66 -13.98
N LEU A 77 7.45 -3.82 -13.52
CA LEU A 77 8.81 -3.78 -14.06
C LEU A 77 9.56 -5.11 -13.94
N THR A 78 9.30 -5.90 -12.90
CA THR A 78 9.96 -7.20 -12.71
C THR A 78 9.08 -8.38 -13.08
N ASN A 79 7.93 -8.16 -13.72
CA ASN A 79 6.96 -9.21 -14.02
C ASN A 79 6.59 -10.05 -12.78
N TRP A 80 6.30 -9.35 -11.68
CA TRP A 80 5.95 -9.89 -10.37
C TRP A 80 7.04 -10.78 -9.75
N ASP A 81 8.28 -10.65 -10.20
CA ASP A 81 9.42 -11.37 -9.60
C ASP A 81 9.96 -10.61 -8.39
N GLY A 82 9.57 -11.07 -7.19
CA GLY A 82 10.01 -10.50 -5.92
C GLY A 82 11.46 -10.80 -5.57
N ARG A 83 12.04 -11.90 -6.08
CA ARG A 83 13.46 -12.21 -5.88
C ARG A 83 14.33 -11.23 -6.65
N LYS A 84 13.97 -10.94 -7.90
CA LYS A 84 14.60 -9.87 -8.68
C LYS A 84 14.49 -8.51 -8.00
N GLN A 85 13.30 -8.16 -7.47
CA GLN A 85 13.14 -6.91 -6.71
C GLN A 85 14.08 -6.87 -5.49
N PHE A 86 14.18 -7.97 -4.74
CA PHE A 86 15.04 -8.06 -3.57
C PHE A 86 16.52 -7.86 -3.95
N GLU A 87 16.98 -8.49 -5.03
CA GLU A 87 18.35 -8.35 -5.53
C GLU A 87 18.66 -6.91 -5.95
N LEU A 88 17.79 -6.29 -6.75
CA LEU A 88 17.95 -4.89 -7.19
C LEU A 88 17.99 -3.92 -6.00
N LEU A 89 17.11 -4.12 -5.01
CA LEU A 89 17.05 -3.26 -3.83
C LEU A 89 18.20 -3.53 -2.85
N SER A 90 18.79 -4.72 -2.86
CA SER A 90 19.95 -5.08 -2.04
C SER A 90 21.27 -4.58 -2.63
N THR A 91 21.29 -4.20 -3.91
CA THR A 91 22.47 -3.61 -4.57
C THR A 91 22.92 -2.35 -3.82
N PHE A 92 24.24 -2.24 -3.60
CA PHE A 92 24.82 -1.04 -3.03
C PHE A 92 24.75 0.10 -4.04
N ARG A 93 24.15 1.20 -3.61
CA ARG A 93 24.09 2.46 -4.35
C ARG A 93 25.35 3.30 -4.10
N GLU A 94 25.83 3.32 -2.86
CA GLU A 94 26.99 4.11 -2.47
C GLU A 94 28.29 3.38 -2.79
N GLY A 95 29.24 4.10 -3.40
CA GLY A 95 30.54 3.53 -3.77
C GLY A 95 30.53 2.60 -4.98
N ALA A 96 29.39 2.45 -5.66
CA ALA A 96 29.30 1.67 -6.89
C ALA A 96 29.96 2.40 -8.07
N SER A 97 30.51 1.62 -9.01
CA SER A 97 31.01 2.16 -10.28
C SER A 97 29.83 2.54 -11.17
N PRO A 98 29.87 3.69 -11.87
CA PRO A 98 28.85 4.04 -12.87
C PRO A 98 28.75 3.02 -14.02
N ASP A 99 29.80 2.24 -14.28
CA ASP A 99 29.85 1.22 -15.35
C ASP A 99 29.38 -0.16 -14.88
N ASP A 100 28.97 -0.31 -13.62
CA ASP A 100 28.45 -1.56 -13.08
C ASP A 100 27.01 -1.81 -13.58
N GLU A 101 26.81 -2.88 -14.35
CA GLU A 101 25.51 -3.22 -14.95
C GLU A 101 24.41 -3.46 -13.90
N GLN A 102 24.75 -4.09 -12.76
CA GLN A 102 23.80 -4.36 -11.69
C GLN A 102 23.40 -3.06 -10.98
N TYR A 103 24.34 -2.14 -10.76
CA TYR A 103 24.03 -0.80 -10.26
C TYR A 103 23.12 -0.04 -11.23
N GLN A 104 23.45 -0.05 -12.54
CA GLN A 104 22.66 0.65 -13.55
C GLN A 104 21.22 0.13 -13.61
N GLU A 105 21.03 -1.20 -13.56
CA GLU A 105 19.70 -1.80 -13.54
C GLU A 105 18.92 -1.42 -12.27
N ALA A 106 19.56 -1.48 -11.10
CA ALA A 106 18.94 -1.11 -9.83
C ALA A 106 18.59 0.38 -9.75
N ASP A 107 19.47 1.25 -10.24
CA ASP A 107 19.24 2.70 -10.32
C ASP A 107 18.07 3.02 -11.26
N ALA A 108 18.03 2.42 -12.45
CA ALA A 108 16.94 2.58 -13.40
C ALA A 108 15.60 2.09 -12.82
N PHE A 109 15.62 0.94 -12.12
CA PHE A 109 14.45 0.40 -11.45
C PHE A 109 13.91 1.36 -10.37
N VAL A 110 14.76 1.82 -9.45
CA VAL A 110 14.33 2.72 -8.37
C VAL A 110 13.89 4.08 -8.90
N LYS A 111 14.60 4.66 -9.87
CA LYS A 111 14.17 5.92 -10.51
C LYS A 111 12.79 5.78 -11.16
N SER A 112 12.56 4.68 -11.88
CA SER A 112 11.26 4.42 -12.51
C SER A 112 10.15 4.28 -11.46
N VAL A 113 10.42 3.65 -10.32
CA VAL A 113 9.47 3.59 -9.20
C VAL A 113 9.18 4.98 -8.65
N LEU A 114 10.21 5.78 -8.35
CA LEU A 114 10.02 7.13 -7.81
C LEU A 114 9.34 8.09 -8.80
N GLU A 115 9.50 7.89 -10.10
CA GLU A 115 8.85 8.71 -11.13
C GLU A 115 7.36 8.35 -11.30
N MET A 116 7.01 7.07 -11.15
CA MET A 116 5.70 6.55 -11.52
C MET A 116 4.79 6.30 -10.32
N CYS A 117 5.30 5.77 -9.21
CA CYS A 117 4.51 5.46 -8.03
C CYS A 117 4.22 6.73 -7.21
N SER A 118 2.94 6.96 -6.88
CA SER A 118 2.58 7.84 -5.77
C SER A 118 2.78 7.10 -4.44
N ILE A 119 2.50 5.80 -4.46
CA ILE A 119 2.64 4.85 -3.36
C ILE A 119 3.35 3.61 -3.92
N LEU A 120 4.25 2.99 -3.17
CA LEU A 120 4.71 1.64 -3.46
C LEU A 120 4.16 0.69 -2.41
N LYS A 121 3.42 -0.32 -2.85
CA LYS A 121 2.94 -1.40 -1.98
C LYS A 121 3.78 -2.66 -2.17
N ALA A 122 4.52 -3.07 -1.16
CA ALA A 122 5.08 -4.42 -1.09
C ALA A 122 3.92 -5.41 -0.80
N SER A 123 3.50 -6.17 -1.82
CA SER A 123 2.32 -7.02 -1.76
C SER A 123 2.64 -8.47 -1.37
N HIS A 124 1.77 -9.07 -0.56
CA HIS A 124 1.66 -10.52 -0.34
C HIS A 124 0.47 -11.14 -1.09
N GLY A 125 -0.35 -10.34 -1.78
CA GLY A 125 -1.77 -10.66 -2.00
C GLY A 125 -2.17 -11.14 -3.41
N LEU A 126 -1.34 -10.92 -4.43
CA LEU A 126 -1.70 -11.30 -5.81
C LEU A 126 -0.98 -12.57 -6.20
N PHE A 127 -1.60 -13.73 -5.93
CA PHE A 127 -1.03 -15.05 -6.20
C PHE A 127 -0.71 -15.23 -7.69
N VAL A 128 0.59 -15.25 -8.03
CA VAL A 128 1.12 -15.59 -9.35
C VAL A 128 1.88 -16.89 -9.17
N HIS A 129 1.37 -17.97 -9.77
CA HIS A 129 1.95 -19.30 -9.63
C HIS A 129 3.47 -19.28 -9.93
N GLY A 130 4.25 -19.82 -8.99
CA GLY A 130 5.71 -19.99 -9.16
C GLY A 130 6.54 -18.73 -8.92
N ARG A 131 5.95 -17.63 -8.44
CA ARG A 131 6.68 -16.42 -8.05
C ARG A 131 6.81 -16.29 -6.55
N GLU A 132 7.93 -15.72 -6.12
CA GLU A 132 8.17 -15.28 -4.75
C GLU A 132 7.88 -13.78 -4.63
N TYR A 133 7.34 -13.32 -3.49
CA TYR A 133 7.05 -11.91 -3.25
C TYR A 133 8.15 -11.24 -2.44
N LEU A 134 8.51 -10.01 -2.79
CA LEU A 134 9.43 -9.19 -2.02
C LEU A 134 9.03 -9.10 -0.55
N ALA A 135 7.74 -8.88 -0.30
CA ALA A 135 7.21 -8.77 1.06
C ALA A 135 7.32 -10.08 1.86
N THR A 136 7.33 -11.24 1.19
CA THR A 136 7.61 -12.53 1.82
C THR A 136 9.10 -12.67 2.13
N ILE A 137 9.98 -12.29 1.20
CA ILE A 137 11.43 -12.35 1.39
C ILE A 137 11.87 -11.46 2.55
N TRP A 138 11.42 -10.21 2.58
CA TRP A 138 11.69 -9.28 3.69
C TRP A 138 11.07 -9.70 5.02
N GLY A 139 10.01 -10.52 4.99
CA GLY A 139 9.41 -11.09 6.19
C GLY A 139 10.25 -12.19 6.85
N GLN A 140 11.28 -12.71 6.17
CA GLN A 140 12.14 -13.76 6.72
C GLN A 140 13.12 -13.19 7.76
N PRO A 141 13.37 -13.88 8.89
CA PRO A 141 14.24 -13.39 9.96
C PRO A 141 15.65 -12.99 9.50
N GLU A 142 16.22 -13.71 8.54
CA GLU A 142 17.53 -13.43 7.95
C GLU A 142 17.59 -12.11 7.18
N ASN A 143 16.44 -11.57 6.76
CA ASN A 143 16.33 -10.35 5.95
C ASN A 143 15.74 -9.17 6.74
N CYS A 144 15.64 -9.26 8.07
CA CYS A 144 14.97 -8.27 8.92
C CYS A 144 15.51 -6.83 8.77
N ASP A 145 16.76 -6.69 8.33
CA ASP A 145 17.43 -5.40 8.10
C ASP A 145 17.71 -5.10 6.63
N ALA A 146 17.32 -6.00 5.72
CA ALA A 146 17.64 -5.88 4.29
C ALA A 146 17.06 -4.60 3.67
N ASP A 147 15.87 -4.20 4.13
CA ASP A 147 15.17 -3.03 3.61
C ASP A 147 15.71 -1.69 4.14
N ARG A 148 16.61 -1.71 5.13
CA ARG A 148 17.19 -0.52 5.80
C ARG A 148 18.71 -0.53 5.86
N LYS A 149 19.36 -1.50 5.20
CA LYS A 149 20.81 -1.65 5.20
C LYS A 149 21.48 -0.40 4.60
N PRO A 150 22.35 0.32 5.34
CA PRO A 150 22.96 1.55 4.85
C PRO A 150 23.69 1.37 3.51
N GLY A 151 23.55 2.37 2.63
CA GLY A 151 24.19 2.40 1.32
C GLY A 151 23.50 1.57 0.22
N THR A 152 22.42 0.84 0.51
CA THR A 152 21.66 0.09 -0.52
C THR A 152 20.53 0.91 -1.15
N PHE A 153 20.03 0.45 -2.29
CA PHE A 153 18.84 1.03 -2.91
C PHE A 153 17.58 0.89 -2.05
N ALA A 154 17.46 -0.15 -1.23
CA ALA A 154 16.35 -0.30 -0.28
C ALA A 154 16.35 0.82 0.79
N ALA A 155 17.51 1.11 1.37
CA ALA A 155 17.65 2.23 2.31
C ALA A 155 17.40 3.58 1.62
N TYR A 156 17.80 3.72 0.35
CA TYR A 156 17.48 4.91 -0.43
C TYR A 156 15.97 5.06 -0.70
N LEU A 157 15.22 3.98 -0.95
CA LEU A 157 13.75 4.05 -1.06
C LEU A 157 13.08 4.49 0.25
N ARG A 158 13.57 4.01 1.40
CA ARG A 158 13.11 4.50 2.72
C ARG A 158 13.37 5.99 2.86
N TRP A 159 14.59 6.44 2.57
CA TRP A 159 14.94 7.86 2.59
C TRP A 159 14.04 8.67 1.64
N ALA A 160 13.82 8.18 0.42
CA ALA A 160 12.95 8.83 -0.55
C ALA A 160 11.52 8.98 -0.03
N SER A 161 10.99 8.01 0.74
CA SER A 161 9.63 8.14 1.28
C SER A 161 9.42 9.28 2.29
N GLU A 162 10.52 9.84 2.82
CA GLU A 162 10.48 10.98 3.74
C GLU A 162 10.96 12.28 3.09
N HIS A 163 11.76 12.20 2.02
CA HIS A 163 12.50 13.33 1.46
C HIS A 163 12.23 13.62 -0.01
N PHE A 164 11.74 12.65 -0.76
CA PHE A 164 11.41 12.83 -2.17
C PHE A 164 9.99 13.35 -2.31
N GLU A 165 9.85 14.51 -2.94
CA GLU A 165 8.54 15.09 -3.25
C GLU A 165 8.27 14.97 -4.76
N GLN A 166 7.38 14.05 -5.12
CA GLN A 166 7.04 13.82 -6.51
C GLN A 166 6.15 14.96 -7.07
N SER A 167 6.63 15.62 -8.13
CA SER A 167 5.92 16.72 -8.79
C SER A 167 4.91 16.29 -9.85
N ARG A 168 4.80 14.99 -10.14
CA ARG A 168 3.88 14.46 -11.14
C ARG A 168 2.43 14.71 -10.73
N GLU A 169 1.60 15.10 -11.69
CA GLU A 169 0.15 15.18 -11.49
C GLU A 169 -0.46 13.78 -11.44
N VAL A 170 -1.39 13.60 -10.50
CA VAL A 170 -2.15 12.37 -10.32
C VAL A 170 -3.59 12.65 -10.71
N PRO A 171 -4.08 12.14 -11.86
CA PRO A 171 -5.44 12.39 -12.27
C PRO A 171 -6.40 11.66 -11.33
N LEU A 172 -7.50 12.32 -10.99
CA LEU A 172 -8.63 11.69 -10.31
C LEU A 172 -9.21 10.61 -11.22
N THR A 173 -9.34 9.40 -10.68
CA THR A 173 -10.11 8.33 -11.32
C THR A 173 -11.43 8.17 -10.60
N THR A 174 -12.52 8.07 -11.35
CA THR A 174 -13.83 7.73 -10.80
C THR A 174 -14.10 6.24 -11.00
N MET A 175 -14.83 5.64 -10.07
CA MET A 175 -15.31 4.27 -10.21
C MET A 175 -16.83 4.31 -10.28
N THR A 176 -17.39 3.78 -11.36
CA THR A 176 -18.84 3.60 -11.48
C THR A 176 -19.29 2.50 -10.52
N ILE A 177 -20.26 2.83 -9.68
CA ILE A 177 -20.86 1.85 -8.77
C ILE A 177 -21.73 0.87 -9.57
N VAL A 178 -21.44 -0.42 -9.44
CA VAL A 178 -22.32 -1.48 -9.95
C VAL A 178 -23.42 -1.72 -8.93
N LYS A 179 -24.54 -1.00 -9.07
CA LYS A 179 -25.66 -1.01 -8.11
C LYS A 179 -26.19 -2.41 -7.82
N ASP A 180 -26.22 -3.28 -8.84
CA ASP A 180 -26.71 -4.66 -8.72
C ASP A 180 -25.78 -5.59 -7.92
N ALA A 181 -24.55 -5.13 -7.60
CA ALA A 181 -23.57 -5.87 -6.81
C ALA A 181 -23.43 -5.30 -5.37
N LEU A 182 -24.28 -4.35 -4.98
CA LEU A 182 -24.23 -3.77 -3.64
C LEU A 182 -24.66 -4.77 -2.57
N LEU A 183 -23.74 -5.07 -1.66
CA LEU A 183 -24.04 -5.81 -0.44
C LEU A 183 -24.55 -4.84 0.62
N VAL A 184 -25.80 -5.00 1.04
CA VAL A 184 -26.43 -4.19 2.09
C VAL A 184 -26.49 -5.02 3.37
N GLY A 185 -25.93 -4.49 4.46
CA GLY A 185 -25.96 -5.12 5.76
C GLY A 185 -25.86 -4.09 6.88
N GLY A 186 -26.55 -4.34 7.99
CA GLY A 186 -26.59 -3.49 9.18
C GLY A 186 -25.28 -3.52 9.98
N ILE A 187 -24.18 -3.05 9.40
CA ILE A 187 -22.87 -2.99 10.08
C ILE A 187 -22.93 -2.10 11.34
N THR A 188 -23.84 -1.11 11.34
CA THR A 188 -24.07 -0.19 12.48
C THR A 188 -25.26 -0.58 13.35
N ASP A 189 -26.07 -1.55 12.93
CA ASP A 189 -27.31 -1.91 13.63
C ASP A 189 -27.05 -2.74 14.91
N GLY A 190 -25.79 -3.16 15.11
CA GLY A 190 -25.32 -3.91 16.29
C GLY A 190 -24.43 -3.12 17.26
N ILE A 191 -24.48 -1.78 17.27
CA ILE A 191 -23.73 -1.01 18.26
C ILE A 191 -24.47 -1.08 19.60
N GLY A 192 -24.02 -1.96 20.49
CA GLY A 192 -24.46 -1.98 21.90
C GLY A 192 -25.07 -3.28 22.41
N GLU A 193 -25.30 -4.29 21.57
CA GLU A 193 -25.66 -5.63 22.05
C GLU A 193 -24.39 -6.47 22.26
N THR A 194 -24.01 -6.66 23.52
CA THR A 194 -23.02 -7.68 23.89
C THR A 194 -23.49 -9.04 23.35
N HIS A 195 -22.66 -9.66 22.52
CA HIS A 195 -22.86 -11.05 22.11
C HIS A 195 -23.04 -11.93 23.37
N PRO A 196 -24.09 -12.77 23.45
CA PRO A 196 -24.47 -13.46 24.69
C PRO A 196 -23.37 -14.38 25.27
N ASP A 197 -22.42 -14.81 24.44
CA ASP A 197 -21.33 -15.71 24.84
C ASP A 197 -20.00 -15.00 25.22
N ARG A 198 -19.96 -13.68 25.40
CA ARG A 198 -18.75 -12.99 25.92
C ARG A 198 -18.80 -12.88 27.44
N ALA A 199 -18.50 -13.98 28.13
CA ALA A 199 -17.93 -13.90 29.47
C ALA A 199 -16.49 -13.38 29.33
N LEU A 200 -16.31 -12.06 29.42
CA LEU A 200 -15.00 -11.47 29.68
C LEU A 200 -14.82 -11.48 31.20
N ASP A 201 -14.23 -12.57 31.71
CA ASP A 201 -13.60 -12.53 33.03
C ASP A 201 -12.36 -11.64 32.90
N LEU A 202 -12.45 -10.42 33.45
CA LEU A 202 -11.32 -9.54 33.74
C LEU A 202 -10.58 -10.00 34.99
#